data_AF-A0A843TIV8-F1
#
_entry.id   AF-A0A843TIV8-F1
#
_cell.length_a   1.000
_cell.length_b   1.000
_cell.length_c   1.000
_cell.angle_alpha   90.00
_cell.angle_beta   90.00
_cell.angle_gamma   90.00
#
_symmetry.space_group_name_H-M   'P 1'
#
loop_
_entity.id
_entity.type
_entity.pdbx_description
1 polymer ?
#
loop_
_entity_poly.entity_id
_entity_poly.type
_entity_poly.pdbx_seq_one_letter_code
_entity_poly.pdbx_strand_id
1 'polypeptide(L)'
;MNGRDGEEAGQPAAGPPPPPLEWKFSQVFGERAVGEEVQEVDIISAIEFDKSGDHLATGDRGGRVVLFERTDTKDLSGRKDLERLDYPVKHPEFRYKTEFQSHEPEFDYLKSLEIEEKINKIRCFTLIIFTVSYLISFCAKVQEKKVKRVSEMNVNGSPSLGNGSLASTSASADSRAYLPNGGYAERPHNHLSNDFSFPPGGFPSLHLPVVASTETNLVARCRRIYAHAHDYHINSISNNSDGETFISADDLRINLWNLEISNQSFNIVDVKPANMEDLTEVITSAEFHPTHCNTLAYSSSKGTIRLIDLRQSALCDNHSQLFEEHEAPGSRSFFTEIIASISDIKFGKDGRHILSRDYMTLKLWDINMDSGPVATFQVHEYLRPRVTII
;
A
#
# COMPACT_ATOMS: atom_id res chain seq x y z
N MET A 1 35.36 23.42 -60.26
CA MET A 1 34.96 24.32 -59.16
C MET A 1 33.57 23.86 -58.72
N ASN A 2 33.43 22.65 -58.14
CA ASN A 2 33.58 22.32 -56.71
C ASN A 2 32.93 23.43 -55.87
N GLY A 3 31.74 23.27 -55.28
CA GLY A 3 31.24 22.14 -54.51
C GLY A 3 31.07 22.69 -53.09
N ARG A 4 29.83 23.00 -52.68
CA ARG A 4 29.51 23.50 -51.34
C ARG A 4 28.91 22.35 -50.55
N ASP A 5 29.73 21.76 -49.69
CA ASP A 5 29.34 20.75 -48.73
C ASP A 5 28.50 21.40 -47.62
N GLY A 6 27.28 20.90 -47.44
CA GLY A 6 26.51 21.09 -46.22
C GLY A 6 26.87 19.98 -45.26
N GLU A 7 27.50 20.33 -44.14
CA GLU A 7 27.70 19.40 -43.02
C GLU A 7 26.34 19.14 -42.35
N GLU A 8 25.72 18.01 -42.67
CA GLU A 8 24.71 17.40 -41.80
C GLU A 8 25.39 16.99 -40.49
N ALA A 9 25.04 17.67 -39.40
CA ALA A 9 25.37 17.25 -38.05
C ALA A 9 24.74 15.88 -37.78
N GLY A 10 25.55 14.82 -37.89
CA GLY A 10 25.15 13.45 -37.61
C GLY A 10 24.58 13.32 -36.20
N GLN A 11 23.38 12.76 -36.11
CA GLN A 11 22.78 12.32 -34.85
C GLN A 11 23.78 11.39 -34.13
N PRO A 12 23.96 11.50 -32.81
CA PRO A 12 24.82 10.60 -32.08
C PRO A 12 24.27 9.18 -32.24
N ALA A 13 25.07 8.30 -32.83
CA ALA A 13 24.76 6.89 -32.98
C ALA A 13 24.39 6.32 -31.60
N ALA A 14 23.18 5.79 -31.48
CA ALA A 14 22.72 5.11 -30.28
C ALA A 14 23.74 4.00 -29.96
N GLY A 15 24.27 4.03 -28.73
CA GLY A 15 25.21 3.01 -28.27
C GLY A 15 24.63 1.61 -28.41
N PRO A 16 25.48 0.57 -28.46
CA PRO A 16 25.02 -0.81 -28.54
C PRO A 16 24.01 -1.09 -27.40
N PRO A 17 22.93 -1.84 -27.68
CA PRO A 17 21.94 -2.17 -26.66
C PRO A 17 22.64 -2.87 -25.49
N PRO A 18 22.24 -2.57 -24.24
CA PRO A 18 22.82 -3.22 -23.08
C PRO A 18 22.68 -4.74 -23.20
N PRO A 19 23.65 -5.51 -22.67
CA PRO A 19 23.57 -6.96 -22.71
C PRO A 19 22.27 -7.44 -22.05
N PRO A 20 21.67 -8.53 -22.57
CA PRO A 20 20.45 -9.08 -22.01
C PRO A 20 20.66 -9.45 -20.54
N LEU A 21 19.69 -9.09 -19.70
CA LEU A 21 19.70 -9.44 -18.29
C LEU A 21 19.59 -10.96 -18.13
N GLU A 22 20.50 -11.55 -17.35
CA GLU A 22 20.46 -12.96 -17.00
C GLU A 22 19.63 -13.15 -15.73
N TRP A 23 18.40 -13.65 -15.87
CA TRP A 23 17.51 -13.92 -14.75
C TRP A 23 17.86 -15.27 -14.09
N LYS A 24 18.06 -15.25 -12.77
CA LYS A 24 18.36 -16.45 -11.97
C LYS A 24 17.31 -16.62 -10.89
N PHE A 25 16.97 -17.88 -10.62
CA PHE A 25 16.15 -18.21 -9.45
C PHE A 25 16.94 -17.85 -8.18
N SER A 26 16.27 -17.19 -7.23
CA SER A 26 16.87 -16.75 -5.96
C SER A 26 16.12 -17.33 -4.76
N GLN A 27 14.83 -17.00 -4.61
CA GLN A 27 14.03 -17.37 -3.45
C GLN A 27 12.60 -17.76 -3.85
N VAL A 28 11.98 -18.58 -3.00
CA VAL A 28 10.56 -18.93 -3.04
C VAL A 28 10.01 -18.87 -1.61
N PHE A 29 8.80 -18.33 -1.45
CA PHE A 29 8.10 -18.28 -0.18
C PHE A 29 6.78 -19.05 -0.30
N GLY A 30 6.37 -19.70 0.78
CA GLY A 30 5.13 -20.49 0.80
C GLY A 30 5.28 -21.84 0.10
N GLU A 31 6.45 -22.49 0.21
CA GLU A 31 6.61 -23.89 -0.20
C GLU A 31 5.62 -24.80 0.55
N ARG A 32 5.05 -25.75 -0.18
CA ARG A 32 3.93 -26.59 0.28
C ARG A 32 4.32 -28.04 0.25
N ALA A 33 3.68 -28.84 1.11
CA ALA A 33 3.80 -30.28 1.02
C ALA A 33 3.16 -30.79 -0.28
N VAL A 34 3.68 -31.90 -0.81
CA VAL A 34 3.11 -32.53 -2.02
C VAL A 34 1.66 -32.93 -1.77
N GLY A 35 0.73 -32.38 -2.56
CA GLY A 35 -0.71 -32.67 -2.45
C GLY A 35 -1.52 -31.66 -1.64
N GLU A 36 -0.92 -30.58 -1.16
CA GLU A 36 -1.62 -29.50 -0.45
C GLU A 36 -2.23 -28.48 -1.43
N GLU A 37 -3.56 -28.33 -1.40
CA GLU A 37 -4.28 -27.39 -2.26
C GLU A 37 -4.10 -25.93 -1.85
N VAL A 38 -4.18 -25.02 -2.84
CA VAL A 38 -4.13 -23.56 -2.64
C VAL A 38 -5.43 -23.08 -2.04
N GLN A 39 -5.40 -22.74 -0.76
CA GLN A 39 -6.48 -22.00 -0.14
C GLN A 39 -6.59 -20.64 -0.82
N GLU A 40 -7.82 -20.25 -1.18
CA GLU A 40 -8.05 -19.02 -1.93
C GLU A 40 -7.59 -17.77 -1.17
N VAL A 41 -7.74 -17.77 0.15
CA VAL A 41 -7.30 -16.69 1.05
C VAL A 41 -5.78 -16.47 1.04
N ASP A 42 -4.99 -17.49 0.71
CA ASP A 42 -3.52 -17.41 0.62
C ASP A 42 -3.03 -16.98 -0.77
N ILE A 43 -3.93 -16.76 -1.74
CA ILE A 43 -3.55 -16.30 -3.09
C ILE A 43 -3.11 -14.84 -3.01
N ILE A 44 -1.85 -14.59 -3.35
CA ILE A 44 -1.30 -13.23 -3.45
C ILE A 44 -2.04 -12.46 -4.55
N SER A 45 -2.59 -11.32 -4.19
CA SER A 45 -3.36 -10.44 -5.08
C SER A 45 -2.65 -9.11 -5.37
N ALA A 46 -1.70 -8.69 -4.52
CA ALA A 46 -0.94 -7.47 -4.71
C ALA A 46 0.51 -7.62 -4.20
N ILE A 47 1.44 -6.92 -4.85
CA ILE A 47 2.86 -6.90 -4.48
C ILE A 47 3.43 -5.52 -4.81
N GLU A 48 4.24 -4.96 -3.90
CA GLU A 48 4.87 -3.65 -4.09
C GLU A 48 6.19 -3.57 -3.30
N PHE A 49 7.23 -3.04 -3.94
CA PHE A 49 8.47 -2.67 -3.25
C PHE A 49 8.36 -1.25 -2.68
N ASP A 50 9.05 -0.98 -1.57
CA ASP A 50 9.30 0.39 -1.18
C ASP A 50 10.25 1.11 -2.15
N LYS A 51 10.29 2.45 -2.09
CA LYS A 51 11.09 3.24 -3.02
C LYS A 51 12.60 2.95 -2.94
N SER A 52 13.12 2.49 -1.79
CA SER A 52 14.52 2.11 -1.65
C SER A 52 14.81 0.69 -2.14
N GLY A 53 13.78 -0.16 -2.26
CA GLY A 53 13.91 -1.58 -2.57
C GLY A 53 14.44 -2.40 -1.40
N ASP A 54 14.35 -1.87 -0.17
CA ASP A 54 14.76 -2.58 1.05
C ASP A 54 13.60 -3.37 1.67
N HIS A 55 12.37 -3.01 1.33
CA HIS A 55 11.17 -3.70 1.79
C HIS A 55 10.31 -4.15 0.62
N LEU A 56 9.72 -5.34 0.78
CA LEU A 56 8.75 -5.90 -0.16
C LEU A 56 7.47 -6.22 0.61
N ALA A 57 6.35 -5.69 0.18
CA ALA A 57 5.04 -5.97 0.76
C ALA A 57 4.21 -6.82 -0.21
N THR A 58 3.55 -7.84 0.32
CA THR A 58 2.57 -8.66 -0.41
C THR A 58 1.24 -8.61 0.30
N GLY A 59 0.15 -8.61 -0.46
CA GLY A 59 -1.22 -8.73 0.05
C GLY A 59 -1.92 -9.89 -0.61
N ASP A 60 -2.82 -10.53 0.13
CA ASP A 60 -3.57 -11.69 -0.34
C ASP A 60 -5.07 -11.45 -0.40
N ARG A 61 -5.80 -12.47 -0.88
CA ARG A 61 -7.26 -12.45 -0.93
C ARG A 61 -7.92 -12.50 0.45
N GLY A 62 -7.22 -12.99 1.47
CA GLY A 62 -7.69 -13.02 2.86
C GLY A 62 -7.43 -11.71 3.63
N GLY A 63 -7.05 -10.62 2.96
CA GLY A 63 -6.89 -9.31 3.59
C GLY A 63 -5.64 -9.15 4.46
N ARG A 64 -4.69 -10.10 4.39
CA ARG A 64 -3.43 -10.02 5.14
C ARG A 64 -2.37 -9.31 4.32
N VAL A 65 -1.49 -8.60 5.03
CA VAL A 65 -0.30 -7.98 4.45
C VAL A 65 0.93 -8.58 5.10
N VAL A 66 1.83 -9.09 4.28
CA VAL A 66 3.13 -9.63 4.70
C VAL A 66 4.24 -8.71 4.22
N LEU A 67 5.12 -8.32 5.13
CA LEU A 67 6.28 -7.47 4.85
C LEU A 67 7.55 -8.30 4.93
N PHE A 68 8.40 -8.15 3.93
CA PHE A 68 9.75 -8.70 3.87
C PHE A 68 10.77 -7.56 3.88
N GLU A 69 11.97 -7.86 4.38
CA GLU A 69 13.11 -6.94 4.44
C GLU A 69 14.34 -7.57 3.81
N ARG A 70 15.07 -6.78 3.03
CA ARG A 70 16.32 -7.16 2.38
C ARG A 70 17.42 -7.37 3.41
N THR A 71 18.21 -8.43 3.28
CA THR A 71 19.20 -8.84 4.29
C THR A 71 20.61 -8.32 4.02
N ASP A 72 20.94 -8.00 2.77
CA ASP A 72 22.26 -7.55 2.30
C ASP A 72 22.70 -6.17 2.87
N THR A 73 21.76 -5.29 3.23
CA THR A 73 22.07 -3.93 3.71
C THR A 73 22.55 -3.87 5.16
N LYS A 74 22.20 -4.86 6.00
CA LYS A 74 22.59 -4.85 7.43
C LYS A 74 24.05 -5.25 7.66
N ASP A 75 24.62 -6.05 6.77
CA ASP A 75 25.99 -6.56 6.88
C ASP A 75 27.06 -5.51 6.51
N LEU A 76 26.68 -4.38 5.90
CA LEU A 76 27.59 -3.31 5.44
C LEU A 76 27.99 -2.31 6.55
N SER A 77 27.50 -2.48 7.78
CA SER A 77 27.75 -1.56 8.91
C SER A 77 28.98 -1.93 9.78
N GLY A 78 29.76 -2.93 9.35
CA GLY A 78 31.03 -3.29 9.99
C GLY A 78 32.23 -2.58 9.34
N ARG A 79 33.09 -1.95 10.15
CA ARG A 79 34.39 -1.33 9.80
C ARG A 79 35.44 -2.27 9.14
N LYS A 80 35.03 -3.34 8.45
CA LYS A 80 35.90 -4.39 7.90
C LYS A 80 35.87 -4.55 6.37
N ASP A 81 35.28 -3.61 5.62
CA ASP A 81 35.13 -3.76 4.16
C ASP A 81 35.81 -2.67 3.31
N LEU A 82 36.87 -2.03 3.82
CA LEU A 82 37.82 -1.31 2.95
C LEU A 82 38.80 -2.27 2.23
N GLU A 83 38.71 -3.59 2.49
CA GLU A 83 39.57 -4.64 1.91
C GLU A 83 38.84 -5.63 0.98
N ARG A 84 37.57 -5.41 0.59
CA ARG A 84 36.79 -6.40 -0.19
C ARG A 84 36.42 -5.96 -1.61
N LEU A 85 37.42 -5.67 -2.43
CA LEU A 85 37.23 -5.39 -3.87
C LEU A 85 37.01 -6.64 -4.75
N ASP A 86 37.04 -7.87 -4.21
CA ASP A 86 37.07 -9.12 -5.01
C ASP A 86 35.96 -10.16 -4.69
N TYR A 87 34.81 -9.78 -4.10
CA TYR A 87 33.69 -10.72 -3.93
C TYR A 87 32.59 -10.52 -5.00
N PRO A 88 32.04 -11.61 -5.59
CA PRO A 88 30.91 -11.52 -6.51
C PRO A 88 29.71 -10.89 -5.78
N VAL A 89 29.00 -10.00 -6.47
CA VAL A 89 27.78 -9.34 -5.98
C VAL A 89 26.84 -10.42 -5.42
N LYS A 90 26.63 -10.42 -4.10
CA LYS A 90 25.61 -11.27 -3.48
C LYS A 90 24.25 -10.83 -4.02
N HIS A 91 23.45 -11.78 -4.49
CA HIS A 91 22.08 -11.50 -4.92
C HIS A 91 21.28 -11.06 -3.68
N PRO A 92 20.41 -10.05 -3.79
CA PRO A 92 19.61 -9.59 -2.67
C PRO A 92 18.66 -10.70 -2.22
N GLU A 93 18.70 -11.01 -0.94
CA GLU A 93 17.79 -11.95 -0.29
C GLU A 93 16.81 -11.17 0.60
N PHE A 94 15.55 -11.61 0.60
CA PHE A 94 14.50 -11.09 1.45
C PHE A 94 14.22 -12.05 2.61
N ARG A 95 13.88 -11.47 3.76
CA ARG A 95 13.52 -12.17 4.99
C ARG A 95 12.16 -11.69 5.45
N TYR A 96 11.33 -12.61 5.93
CA TYR A 96 10.07 -12.26 6.60
C TYR A 96 10.32 -11.28 7.75
N LYS A 97 9.60 -10.15 7.75
CA LYS A 97 9.72 -9.10 8.76
C LYS A 97 8.52 -9.10 9.70
N THR A 98 7.30 -9.06 9.17
CA THR A 98 6.06 -9.06 9.96
C THR A 98 4.87 -9.32 9.04
N GLU A 99 3.76 -9.75 9.63
CA GLU A 99 2.44 -9.76 8.98
C GLU A 99 1.40 -9.06 9.86
N PHE A 100 0.29 -8.65 9.25
CA PHE A 100 -0.87 -8.13 9.95
C PHE A 100 -2.14 -8.29 9.09
N GLN A 101 -3.29 -8.40 9.76
CA GLN A 101 -4.59 -8.30 9.12
C GLN A 101 -4.86 -6.83 8.76
N SER A 102 -5.04 -6.54 7.47
CA SER A 102 -5.32 -5.19 6.98
C SER A 102 -6.82 -4.95 6.83
N HIS A 103 -7.55 -5.93 6.29
CA HIS A 103 -8.98 -5.84 6.02
C HIS A 103 -9.67 -7.10 6.52
N GLU A 104 -10.89 -6.98 7.00
CA GLU A 104 -11.75 -8.11 7.39
C GLU A 104 -12.99 -8.11 6.49
N PRO A 105 -13.61 -9.27 6.25
CA PRO A 105 -14.83 -9.34 5.45
C PRO A 105 -15.94 -8.52 6.12
N GLU A 106 -16.62 -7.69 5.34
CA GLU A 106 -17.75 -6.89 5.79
C GLU A 106 -19.00 -7.21 4.96
N PHE A 107 -20.19 -6.92 5.50
CA PHE A 107 -21.44 -7.13 4.77
C PHE A 107 -22.36 -5.92 4.93
N ASP A 108 -22.75 -5.32 3.80
CA ASP A 108 -23.77 -4.28 3.75
C ASP A 108 -25.16 -4.92 3.67
N TYR A 109 -25.85 -4.97 4.79
CA TYR A 109 -27.20 -5.53 4.89
C TYR A 109 -28.26 -4.77 4.08
N LEU A 110 -28.05 -3.46 3.85
CA LEU A 110 -29.02 -2.64 3.12
C LEU A 110 -28.90 -2.88 1.61
N LYS A 111 -27.66 -3.01 1.12
CA LYS A 111 -27.37 -3.32 -0.28
C LYS A 111 -27.34 -4.82 -0.59
N SER A 112 -27.38 -5.66 0.45
CA SER A 112 -27.13 -7.11 0.34
C SER A 112 -25.83 -7.40 -0.40
N LEU A 113 -24.78 -6.67 -0.03
CA LEU A 113 -23.49 -6.67 -0.71
C LEU A 113 -22.40 -7.16 0.25
N GLU A 114 -21.70 -8.22 -0.14
CA GLU A 114 -20.49 -8.67 0.53
C GLU A 114 -19.32 -7.78 0.11
N ILE A 115 -18.58 -7.30 1.10
CA ILE A 115 -17.38 -6.49 0.92
C ILE A 115 -16.21 -7.44 1.19
N GLU A 116 -15.56 -7.87 0.10
CA GLU A 116 -14.39 -8.73 0.17
C GLU A 116 -13.25 -8.07 0.95
N GLU A 117 -12.47 -8.87 1.67
CA GLU A 117 -11.26 -8.45 2.37
C GLU A 117 -10.01 -8.43 1.47
N LYS A 118 -10.14 -8.91 0.22
CA LYS A 118 -9.05 -9.03 -0.75
C LYS A 118 -8.29 -7.72 -0.96
N ILE A 119 -6.97 -7.78 -0.80
CA ILE A 119 -6.10 -6.63 -1.08
C ILE A 119 -5.98 -6.42 -2.59
N ASN A 120 -6.56 -5.33 -3.11
CA ASN A 120 -6.54 -4.99 -4.53
C ASN A 120 -5.23 -4.30 -4.95
N LYS A 121 -4.72 -3.38 -4.12
CA LYS A 121 -3.48 -2.64 -4.38
C LYS A 121 -2.74 -2.36 -3.08
N ILE A 122 -1.41 -2.33 -3.16
CA ILE A 122 -0.52 -1.89 -2.08
C ILE A 122 0.33 -0.75 -2.60
N ARG A 123 0.50 0.30 -1.80
CA ARG A 123 1.50 1.35 -2.01
C ARG A 123 2.33 1.52 -0.75
N CYS A 124 3.65 1.40 -0.90
CA CYS A 124 4.57 1.57 0.20
C CYS A 124 5.29 2.91 0.10
N PHE A 125 5.20 3.71 1.16
CA PHE A 125 6.02 4.90 1.33
C PHE A 125 6.79 4.78 2.64
N THR A 126 8.08 4.44 2.53
CA THR A 126 8.98 4.18 3.67
C THR A 126 8.44 3.06 4.59
N LEU A 127 7.84 3.41 5.73
CA LEU A 127 7.22 2.49 6.70
C LEU A 127 5.70 2.62 6.78
N ILE A 128 5.10 3.42 5.90
CA ILE A 128 3.66 3.57 5.78
C ILE A 128 3.20 2.73 4.60
N ILE A 129 2.30 1.79 4.88
CA ILE A 129 1.70 0.91 3.88
C ILE A 129 0.26 1.35 3.70
N PHE A 130 -0.09 1.71 2.47
CA PHE A 130 -1.47 1.90 2.04
C PHE A 130 -1.93 0.63 1.36
N THR A 131 -3.05 0.11 1.81
CA THR A 131 -3.72 -1.03 1.21
C THR A 131 -5.14 -0.64 0.87
N VAL A 132 -5.66 -1.20 -0.20
CA VAL A 132 -7.04 -0.99 -0.62
C VAL A 132 -7.72 -2.34 -0.71
N SER A 133 -8.89 -2.47 -0.09
CA SER A 133 -9.85 -3.52 -0.39
C SER A 133 -11.18 -2.88 -0.73
N TYR A 134 -11.78 -3.29 -1.85
CA TYR A 134 -13.13 -2.93 -2.26
C TYR A 134 -13.44 -1.42 -2.12
N LEU A 135 -14.06 -0.97 -1.01
CA LEU A 135 -14.42 0.44 -0.74
C LEU A 135 -13.55 1.14 0.32
N ILE A 136 -12.60 0.44 0.92
CA ILE A 136 -11.85 0.89 2.09
C ILE A 136 -10.37 0.99 1.76
N SER A 137 -9.82 2.19 1.92
CA SER A 137 -8.36 2.38 1.95
C SER A 137 -7.88 2.36 3.39
N PHE A 138 -6.90 1.53 3.68
CA PHE A 138 -6.32 1.32 5.00
C PHE A 138 -4.87 1.81 5.02
N CYS A 139 -4.51 2.54 6.07
CA CYS A 139 -3.15 3.05 6.27
C CYS A 139 -2.54 2.47 7.53
N ALA A 140 -1.52 1.63 7.35
CA ALA A 140 -0.74 1.04 8.42
C ALA A 140 0.61 1.75 8.55
N LYS A 141 1.11 1.86 9.78
CA LYS A 141 2.51 2.18 10.04
C LYS A 141 3.18 1.00 10.72
N VAL A 142 4.26 0.52 10.12
CA VAL A 142 5.10 -0.51 10.73
C VAL A 142 6.20 0.18 11.52
N GLN A 143 6.27 -0.07 12.83
CA GLN A 143 7.30 0.50 13.69
C GLN A 143 7.95 -0.56 14.57
N GLU A 144 9.25 -0.43 14.76
CA GLU A 144 9.94 -1.14 15.84
C GLU A 144 9.57 -0.51 17.18
N LYS A 145 8.96 -1.30 18.05
CA LYS A 145 8.64 -0.91 19.42
C LYS A 145 9.53 -1.72 20.37
N LYS A 146 10.44 -1.04 21.05
CA LYS A 146 11.14 -1.63 22.20
C LYS A 146 10.11 -1.88 23.30
N VAL A 147 9.86 -3.15 23.61
CA VAL A 147 8.99 -3.51 24.72
C VAL A 147 9.70 -3.14 26.01
N LYS A 148 9.05 -2.23 26.72
CA LYS A 148 9.53 -1.64 27.96
C LYS A 148 8.80 -2.35 29.09
N ARG A 149 9.52 -3.17 29.85
CA ARG A 149 9.01 -3.77 31.08
C ARG A 149 9.23 -2.80 32.21
N VAL A 150 8.19 -2.57 33.00
CA VAL A 150 8.31 -1.82 34.25
C VAL A 150 8.84 -2.77 35.32
N SER A 151 10.00 -2.48 35.86
CA SER A 151 10.54 -3.12 37.07
C SER A 151 10.48 -2.14 38.24
N GLU A 152 10.49 -2.66 39.47
CA GLU A 152 10.48 -1.85 40.72
C GLU A 152 9.17 -1.12 40.99
N MET A 153 8.09 -1.88 41.27
CA MET A 153 6.84 -1.32 41.78
C MET A 153 6.85 -1.37 43.32
N ASN A 154 6.36 -0.31 43.98
CA ASN A 154 6.27 -0.23 45.44
C ASN A 154 5.21 -1.17 46.06
N VAL A 155 4.58 -2.01 45.25
CA VAL A 155 3.60 -2.99 45.69
C VAL A 155 4.32 -4.31 45.90
N ASN A 156 4.71 -4.56 47.15
CA ASN A 156 5.12 -5.90 47.57
C ASN A 156 3.90 -6.83 47.41
N GLY A 157 3.92 -7.71 46.41
CA GLY A 157 3.10 -8.91 46.44
C GLY A 157 3.49 -9.66 47.70
N SER A 158 2.62 -9.70 48.71
CA SER A 158 2.87 -10.50 49.89
C SER A 158 3.05 -11.95 49.46
N PRO A 159 4.15 -12.64 49.83
CA PRO A 159 4.22 -14.07 49.60
C PRO A 159 3.26 -14.70 50.60
N SER A 160 2.12 -15.22 50.11
CA SER A 160 1.28 -16.09 50.93
C SER A 160 2.06 -17.35 51.24
N LEU A 161 2.68 -17.39 52.43
CA LEU A 161 3.24 -18.60 53.00
C LEU A 161 2.07 -19.55 53.31
N GLY A 162 1.94 -20.62 52.53
CA GLY A 162 0.84 -21.56 52.67
C GLY A 162 1.10 -22.84 51.89
N ASN A 163 1.80 -23.77 52.54
CA ASN A 163 1.99 -25.14 52.09
C ASN A 163 0.62 -25.86 52.08
N GLY A 164 0.27 -26.57 51.00
CA GLY A 164 -0.86 -27.51 51.00
C GLY A 164 -1.56 -27.70 49.66
N SER A 165 -1.40 -28.89 49.08
CA SER A 165 -2.15 -29.40 47.92
C SER A 165 -3.65 -29.57 48.23
N LEU A 166 -4.55 -29.27 47.28
CA LEU A 166 -5.70 -30.08 46.85
C LEU A 166 -6.64 -29.31 45.90
N ALA A 167 -7.30 -30.08 45.03
CA ALA A 167 -8.02 -29.67 43.84
C ALA A 167 -9.44 -29.11 44.06
N SER A 168 -10.01 -28.63 42.94
CA SER A 168 -11.44 -28.59 42.56
C SER A 168 -12.28 -27.34 42.88
N THR A 169 -12.66 -26.69 41.77
CA THR A 169 -13.98 -26.13 41.39
C THR A 169 -14.82 -25.22 42.31
N SER A 170 -15.19 -24.10 41.68
CA SER A 170 -16.49 -23.41 41.61
C SER A 170 -17.02 -22.60 42.81
N ALA A 171 -17.08 -21.30 42.53
CA ALA A 171 -18.16 -20.35 42.80
C ALA A 171 -18.55 -20.04 44.25
N SER A 172 -18.16 -18.84 44.68
CA SER A 172 -19.06 -17.96 45.40
C SER A 172 -18.71 -16.50 45.08
N ALA A 173 -19.68 -15.84 44.45
CA ALA A 173 -19.65 -14.42 44.12
C ALA A 173 -19.48 -13.59 45.39
N ASP A 174 -18.49 -12.69 45.38
CA ASP A 174 -18.52 -11.51 46.24
C ASP A 174 -18.61 -10.29 45.33
N SER A 175 -19.83 -9.76 45.26
CA SER A 175 -20.23 -8.63 44.44
C SER A 175 -19.64 -7.34 45.01
N ARG A 176 -18.56 -6.85 44.39
CA ARG A 176 -18.21 -5.43 44.47
C ARG A 176 -18.44 -4.79 43.11
N ALA A 177 -19.54 -4.05 43.03
CA ALA A 177 -19.88 -3.22 41.89
C ALA A 177 -18.78 -2.17 41.67
N TYR A 178 -18.17 -2.21 40.49
CA TYR A 178 -17.23 -1.20 40.01
C TYR A 178 -18.00 -0.11 39.28
N LEU A 179 -17.80 1.16 39.64
CA LEU A 179 -18.26 2.32 38.87
C LEU A 179 -17.19 2.71 37.82
N PRO A 180 -17.57 3.33 36.68
CA PRO A 180 -16.68 3.46 35.51
C PRO A 180 -15.57 4.53 35.66
N ASN A 181 -15.53 5.27 36.77
CA ASN A 181 -14.56 6.36 37.00
C ASN A 181 -13.75 6.19 38.29
N GLY A 182 -13.52 4.95 38.75
CA GLY A 182 -12.52 4.66 39.79
C GLY A 182 -12.79 5.24 41.20
N GLY A 183 -14.02 5.67 41.50
CA GLY A 183 -14.43 6.10 42.84
C GLY A 183 -15.04 4.96 43.66
N TYR A 184 -14.60 4.80 44.91
CA TYR A 184 -15.17 3.86 45.88
C TYR A 184 -16.40 4.49 46.54
N ALA A 185 -17.47 3.70 46.79
CA ALA A 185 -18.65 4.18 47.50
C ALA A 185 -18.30 4.54 48.96
N GLU A 186 -18.57 5.78 49.35
CA GLU A 186 -18.37 6.29 50.70
C GLU A 186 -19.16 5.48 51.75
N ARG A 187 -18.46 5.01 52.78
CA ARG A 187 -19.07 4.82 54.12
C ARG A 187 -18.86 6.11 54.91
N PRO A 188 -19.80 6.50 55.79
CA PRO A 188 -19.81 7.81 56.41
C PRO A 188 -18.59 7.96 57.32
N HIS A 189 -17.81 9.02 57.08
CA HIS A 189 -16.66 9.40 57.87
C HIS A 189 -17.15 10.07 59.16
N ASN A 190 -17.11 9.36 60.29
CA ASN A 190 -17.10 10.00 61.60
C ASN A 190 -15.66 10.02 62.12
N HIS A 191 -15.19 11.26 62.37
CA HIS A 191 -13.99 11.68 63.08
C HIS A 191 -12.66 11.69 62.30
N LEU A 192 -12.27 12.91 61.91
CA LEU A 192 -10.90 13.37 61.71
C LEU A 192 -10.05 12.99 62.94
N SER A 193 -9.12 12.04 62.79
CA SER A 193 -7.91 11.98 63.63
C SER A 193 -6.76 12.52 62.80
N ASN A 194 -6.17 13.60 63.30
CA ASN A 194 -5.22 14.45 62.59
C ASN A 194 -3.76 13.99 62.76
N ASP A 195 -3.51 12.67 62.89
CA ASP A 195 -2.19 12.12 63.23
C ASP A 195 -1.53 11.37 62.05
N PHE A 196 -1.54 11.96 60.85
CA PHE A 196 -0.59 11.59 59.80
C PHE A 196 0.69 12.43 59.98
N SER A 197 1.62 11.92 60.78
CA SER A 197 2.96 12.50 60.87
C SER A 197 3.80 12.04 59.68
N PHE A 198 4.16 12.98 58.80
CA PHE A 198 5.20 12.74 57.79
C PHE A 198 6.56 12.70 58.51
N PRO A 199 7.33 11.60 58.42
CA PRO A 199 8.68 11.57 58.98
C PRO A 199 9.57 12.60 58.25
N PRO A 200 10.41 13.37 58.97
CA PRO A 200 11.34 14.31 58.35
C PRO A 200 12.41 13.51 57.61
N GLY A 201 12.20 13.33 56.29
CA GLY A 201 13.03 12.48 55.44
C GLY A 201 12.28 11.72 54.33
N GLY A 202 10.94 11.72 54.33
CA GLY A 202 10.13 10.99 53.36
C GLY A 202 10.15 9.47 53.58
N PHE A 203 9.38 8.71 52.78
CA PHE A 203 9.37 7.24 52.85
C PHE A 203 10.53 6.68 51.99
N PRO A 204 11.58 6.07 52.57
CA PRO A 204 12.73 5.54 51.81
C PRO A 204 12.38 4.31 50.96
N SER A 205 11.17 3.74 51.11
CA SER A 205 10.69 2.56 50.39
C SER A 205 9.93 2.87 49.09
N LEU A 206 9.82 4.15 48.71
CA LEU A 206 9.16 4.56 47.48
C LEU A 206 10.21 4.74 46.39
N HIS A 207 10.25 3.78 45.47
CA HIS A 207 11.03 3.87 44.24
C HIS A 207 10.11 4.27 43.07
N LEU A 208 10.67 5.02 42.13
CA LEU A 208 9.97 5.30 40.87
C LEU A 208 10.11 4.08 39.96
N PRO A 209 9.05 3.68 39.25
CA PRO A 209 9.12 2.53 38.37
C PRO A 209 10.20 2.75 37.30
N VAL A 210 11.14 1.80 37.22
CA VAL A 210 12.24 1.85 36.26
C VAL A 210 11.84 1.08 35.02
N VAL A 211 12.08 1.69 33.86
CA VAL A 211 11.80 1.06 32.57
C VAL A 211 13.03 0.30 32.10
N ALA A 212 12.95 -1.03 32.12
CA ALA A 212 13.94 -1.91 31.49
C ALA A 212 13.48 -2.31 30.09
N SER A 213 14.38 -2.24 29.11
CA SER A 213 14.13 -2.67 27.73
C SER A 213 14.73 -4.06 27.52
N THR A 214 13.90 -5.06 27.26
CA THR A 214 14.35 -6.45 27.07
C THR A 214 14.39 -6.86 25.59
N GLU A 215 13.39 -6.46 24.79
CA GLU A 215 13.25 -6.94 23.40
C GLU A 215 12.64 -5.87 22.47
N THR A 216 13.09 -5.85 21.21
CA THR A 216 12.49 -5.07 20.11
C THR A 216 11.43 -5.92 19.43
N ASN A 217 10.15 -5.54 19.54
CA ASN A 217 9.07 -6.16 18.78
C ASN A 217 8.64 -5.23 17.63
N LEU A 218 8.46 -5.80 16.45
CA LEU A 218 7.83 -5.08 15.34
C LEU A 218 6.32 -5.11 15.55
N VAL A 219 5.69 -3.93 15.47
CA VAL A 219 4.24 -3.82 15.56
C VAL A 219 3.75 -3.03 14.37
N ALA A 220 2.91 -3.67 13.56
CA ALA A 220 2.07 -2.96 12.60
C ALA A 220 0.89 -2.36 13.34
N ARG A 221 0.70 -1.04 13.23
CA ARG A 221 -0.45 -0.34 13.83
C ARG A 221 -1.23 0.34 12.71
N CYS A 222 -2.53 0.05 12.63
CA CYS A 222 -3.46 0.86 11.85
C CYS A 222 -3.38 2.30 12.35
N ARG A 223 -3.01 3.22 11.45
CA ARG A 223 -3.06 4.66 11.76
C ARG A 223 -4.42 5.23 11.43
N ARG A 224 -4.94 4.91 10.25
CA ARG A 224 -6.14 5.53 9.68
C ARG A 224 -6.85 4.58 8.73
N ILE A 225 -8.16 4.73 8.67
CA ILE A 225 -9.06 4.06 7.74
C ILE A 225 -9.80 5.16 6.98
N TYR A 226 -9.69 5.15 5.66
CA TYR A 226 -10.40 6.05 4.75
C TYR A 226 -11.53 5.24 4.10
N ALA A 227 -12.76 5.52 4.50
CA ALA A 227 -13.92 4.73 4.12
C ALA A 227 -15.07 5.64 3.65
N HIS A 228 -16.08 5.03 3.03
CA HIS A 228 -17.36 5.65 2.65
C HIS A 228 -17.26 6.86 1.68
N ALA A 229 -16.22 6.91 0.85
CA ALA A 229 -16.07 7.93 -0.20
C ALA A 229 -16.28 7.41 -1.62
N HIS A 230 -16.30 6.08 -1.78
CA HIS A 230 -16.48 5.42 -3.06
C HIS A 230 -17.81 4.67 -3.05
N ASP A 231 -18.48 4.69 -4.20
CA ASP A 231 -19.70 3.93 -4.45
C ASP A 231 -19.39 2.64 -5.24
N TYR A 232 -18.22 2.57 -5.88
CA TYR A 232 -17.75 1.50 -6.75
C TYR A 232 -16.37 0.98 -6.31
N HIS A 233 -15.92 -0.11 -6.92
CA HIS A 233 -14.67 -0.79 -6.57
C HIS A 233 -13.46 0.11 -6.74
N ILE A 234 -12.68 0.30 -5.67
CA ILE A 234 -11.44 1.04 -5.76
C ILE A 234 -10.42 0.18 -6.52
N ASN A 235 -10.05 0.63 -7.71
CA ASN A 235 -9.06 -0.03 -8.57
C ASN A 235 -7.64 0.52 -8.36
N SER A 236 -7.51 1.75 -7.85
CA SER A 236 -6.21 2.42 -7.75
C SER A 236 -6.05 3.25 -6.48
N ILE A 237 -4.80 3.31 -6.01
CA ILE A 237 -4.32 4.23 -4.99
C ILE A 237 -2.94 4.74 -5.40
N SER A 238 -2.71 6.04 -5.26
CA SER A 238 -1.44 6.67 -5.60
C SER A 238 -1.12 7.83 -4.67
N ASN A 239 0.09 7.83 -4.12
CA ASN A 239 0.59 8.90 -3.26
C ASN A 239 1.06 10.08 -4.10
N ASN A 240 0.75 11.28 -3.64
CA ASN A 240 1.26 12.48 -4.28
C ASN A 240 2.73 12.72 -3.87
N SER A 241 3.46 13.45 -4.71
CA SER A 241 4.85 13.85 -4.47
C SER A 241 5.00 14.96 -3.41
N ASP A 242 3.90 15.59 -3.00
CA ASP A 242 3.86 16.57 -1.90
C ASP A 242 4.10 15.95 -0.51
N GLY A 243 3.92 14.65 -0.36
CA GLY A 243 4.05 13.94 0.92
C GLY A 243 2.89 14.16 1.90
N GLU A 244 1.81 14.81 1.46
CA GLU A 244 0.64 15.17 2.27
C GLU A 244 -0.67 14.60 1.72
N THR A 245 -0.76 14.40 0.41
CA THR A 245 -1.98 13.96 -0.26
C THR A 245 -1.81 12.64 -1.00
N PHE A 246 -2.93 11.98 -1.28
CA PHE A 246 -2.99 10.80 -2.13
C PHE A 246 -4.36 10.74 -2.82
N ILE A 247 -4.45 9.97 -3.90
CA ILE A 247 -5.72 9.68 -4.56
C ILE A 247 -6.13 8.24 -4.34
N SER A 248 -7.44 8.02 -4.36
CA SER A 248 -8.05 6.72 -4.64
C SER A 248 -9.02 6.87 -5.81
N ALA A 249 -9.03 5.88 -6.70
CA ALA A 249 -9.92 5.87 -7.85
C ALA A 249 -10.77 4.61 -7.86
N ASP A 250 -12.06 4.79 -8.12
CA ASP A 250 -12.99 3.72 -8.46
C ASP A 250 -13.33 3.72 -9.96
N ASP A 251 -14.35 2.97 -10.35
CA ASP A 251 -14.76 2.84 -11.74
C ASP A 251 -15.25 4.15 -12.38
N LEU A 252 -15.72 5.14 -11.61
CA LEU A 252 -16.30 6.39 -12.12
C LEU A 252 -15.74 7.66 -11.49
N ARG A 253 -14.97 7.56 -10.40
CA ARG A 253 -14.54 8.70 -9.59
C ARG A 253 -13.10 8.59 -9.16
N ILE A 254 -12.44 9.75 -9.08
CA ILE A 254 -11.15 9.91 -8.42
C ILE A 254 -11.31 10.89 -7.26
N ASN A 255 -10.94 10.44 -6.07
CA ASN A 255 -11.01 11.22 -4.84
C ASN A 255 -9.59 11.56 -4.35
N LEU A 256 -9.37 12.83 -4.03
CA LEU A 256 -8.17 13.35 -3.39
C LEU A 256 -8.35 13.36 -1.86
N TRP A 257 -7.34 12.89 -1.15
CA TRP A 257 -7.32 12.77 0.30
C TRP A 257 -6.11 13.47 0.88
N ASN A 258 -6.27 13.92 2.12
CA ASN A 258 -5.16 14.33 2.95
C ASN A 258 -4.79 13.18 3.89
N LEU A 259 -3.49 12.90 4.05
CA LEU A 259 -2.97 11.81 4.89
C LEU A 259 -3.32 11.92 6.38
N GLU A 260 -3.74 13.11 6.83
CA GLU A 260 -4.11 13.37 8.21
C GLU A 260 -5.62 13.35 8.47
N ILE A 261 -6.43 13.51 7.41
CA ILE A 261 -7.88 13.68 7.46
C ILE A 261 -8.55 12.48 6.79
N SER A 262 -9.17 11.61 7.59
CA SER A 262 -9.77 10.36 7.07
C SER A 262 -11.29 10.39 6.91
N ASN A 263 -11.95 11.45 7.35
CA ASN A 263 -13.41 11.61 7.31
C ASN A 263 -13.89 12.55 6.19
N GLN A 264 -12.99 13.06 5.35
CA GLN A 264 -13.30 13.95 4.24
C GLN A 264 -12.40 13.61 3.06
N SER A 265 -12.98 13.62 1.86
CA SER A 265 -12.27 13.55 0.58
C SER A 265 -12.84 14.60 -0.36
N PHE A 266 -12.02 14.99 -1.33
CA PHE A 266 -12.44 15.89 -2.39
C PHE A 266 -12.49 15.13 -3.71
N ASN A 267 -13.67 15.04 -4.31
CA ASN A 267 -13.81 14.42 -5.61
C ASN A 267 -13.23 15.35 -6.69
N ILE A 268 -12.18 14.88 -7.37
CA ILE A 268 -11.47 15.65 -8.40
C ILE A 268 -11.86 15.24 -9.81
N VAL A 269 -12.40 14.04 -9.99
CA VAL A 269 -12.91 13.54 -11.28
C VAL A 269 -14.20 12.78 -11.01
N ASP A 270 -15.26 13.10 -11.75
CA ASP A 270 -16.52 12.35 -11.78
C ASP A 270 -16.94 12.14 -13.23
N VAL A 271 -16.78 10.91 -13.74
CA VAL A 271 -17.22 10.53 -15.09
C VAL A 271 -18.60 9.86 -15.07
N LYS A 272 -19.29 9.88 -13.93
CA LYS A 272 -20.63 9.30 -13.79
C LYS A 272 -21.62 10.01 -14.72
N PRO A 273 -22.29 9.28 -15.65
CA PRO A 273 -23.31 9.87 -16.51
C PRO A 273 -24.56 10.22 -15.70
N ALA A 274 -25.38 11.14 -16.24
CA ALA A 274 -26.66 11.50 -15.62
C ALA A 274 -27.62 10.30 -15.58
N ASN A 275 -27.61 9.47 -16.62
CA ASN A 275 -28.29 8.17 -16.66
C ASN A 275 -27.24 7.05 -16.72
N MET A 276 -27.33 6.08 -15.81
CA MET A 276 -26.40 4.94 -15.77
C MET A 276 -26.50 4.04 -17.01
N GLU A 277 -27.60 4.09 -17.75
CA GLU A 277 -27.74 3.38 -19.03
C GLU A 277 -26.82 3.94 -20.13
N ASP A 278 -26.41 5.20 -20.01
CA ASP A 278 -25.50 5.87 -20.95
C ASP A 278 -24.02 5.64 -20.60
N LEU A 279 -23.74 4.75 -19.64
CA LEU A 279 -22.38 4.46 -19.23
C LEU A 279 -21.63 3.73 -20.36
N THR A 280 -20.65 4.43 -20.95
CA THR A 280 -19.83 3.88 -22.04
C THR A 280 -18.37 3.69 -21.66
N GLU A 281 -17.92 4.27 -20.55
CA GLU A 281 -16.51 4.34 -20.18
C GLU A 281 -16.35 4.30 -18.67
N VAL A 282 -15.40 3.50 -18.20
CA VAL A 282 -15.01 3.44 -16.78
C VAL A 282 -13.52 3.70 -16.63
N ILE A 283 -13.14 4.24 -15.48
CA ILE A 283 -11.76 4.43 -15.05
C ILE A 283 -11.19 3.08 -14.64
N THR A 284 -10.00 2.73 -15.13
CA THR A 284 -9.39 1.43 -14.89
C THR A 284 -8.12 1.49 -14.07
N SER A 285 -7.36 2.59 -14.18
CA SER A 285 -6.18 2.84 -13.37
C SER A 285 -5.93 4.33 -13.24
N ALA A 286 -5.37 4.76 -12.11
CA ALA A 286 -5.01 6.16 -11.86
C ALA A 286 -3.70 6.27 -11.07
N GLU A 287 -2.82 7.17 -11.48
CA GLU A 287 -1.52 7.37 -10.84
C GLU A 287 -1.06 8.83 -10.88
N PHE A 288 -0.52 9.32 -9.75
CA PHE A 288 0.18 10.59 -9.71
C PHE A 288 1.53 10.54 -10.42
N HIS A 289 1.93 11.69 -10.97
CA HIS A 289 3.28 11.88 -11.47
C HIS A 289 4.30 11.73 -10.33
N PRO A 290 5.44 11.05 -10.55
CA PRO A 290 6.40 10.74 -9.47
C PRO A 290 7.04 11.97 -8.82
N THR A 291 7.09 13.10 -9.53
CA THR A 291 7.76 14.34 -9.07
C THR A 291 6.91 15.61 -9.16
N HIS A 292 5.78 15.60 -9.89
CA HIS A 292 4.98 16.79 -10.15
C HIS A 292 3.67 16.66 -9.40
N CYS A 293 3.54 17.43 -8.31
CA CYS A 293 2.41 17.25 -7.39
C CYS A 293 1.04 17.65 -7.95
N ASN A 294 1.04 18.36 -9.08
CA ASN A 294 -0.15 18.80 -9.78
C ASN A 294 -0.53 17.90 -10.97
N THR A 295 0.28 16.90 -11.32
CA THR A 295 0.05 16.08 -12.52
C THR A 295 -0.43 14.70 -12.14
N LEU A 296 -1.55 14.29 -12.74
CA LEU A 296 -2.20 12.99 -12.54
C LEU A 296 -2.51 12.39 -13.91
N ALA A 297 -2.38 11.07 -14.06
CA ALA A 297 -2.94 10.36 -15.21
C ALA A 297 -3.96 9.33 -14.76
N TYR A 298 -4.98 9.12 -15.57
CA TYR A 298 -5.88 7.98 -15.43
C TYR A 298 -6.19 7.36 -16.79
N SER A 299 -6.37 6.04 -16.80
CA SER A 299 -6.75 5.28 -17.97
C SER A 299 -8.20 4.84 -17.92
N SER A 300 -8.73 4.45 -19.08
CA SER A 300 -10.09 3.97 -19.19
C SER A 300 -10.24 2.65 -19.92
N SER A 301 -11.45 2.09 -19.80
CA SER A 301 -11.87 0.88 -20.51
C SER A 301 -11.94 1.02 -22.03
N LYS A 302 -11.86 2.26 -22.56
CA LYS A 302 -11.82 2.54 -24.00
C LYS A 302 -10.41 2.60 -24.58
N GLY A 303 -9.39 2.33 -23.77
CA GLY A 303 -8.01 2.38 -24.24
C GLY A 303 -7.42 3.79 -24.34
N THR A 304 -7.97 4.73 -23.57
CA THR A 304 -7.46 6.11 -23.52
C THR A 304 -6.74 6.37 -22.21
N ILE A 305 -5.75 7.26 -22.24
CA ILE A 305 -5.09 7.81 -21.05
C ILE A 305 -5.31 9.31 -21.06
N ARG A 306 -5.83 9.86 -19.97
CA ARG A 306 -6.03 11.29 -19.79
C ARG A 306 -5.04 11.82 -18.77
N LEU A 307 -4.29 12.84 -19.17
CA LEU A 307 -3.43 13.59 -18.27
C LEU A 307 -4.21 14.78 -17.72
N ILE A 308 -4.13 14.98 -16.41
CA ILE A 308 -4.78 16.06 -15.68
C ILE A 308 -3.70 16.95 -15.09
N ASP A 309 -3.93 18.27 -15.15
CA ASP A 309 -3.22 19.26 -14.35
C ASP A 309 -4.17 19.88 -13.32
N LEU A 310 -3.95 19.54 -12.04
CA LEU A 310 -4.73 20.00 -10.89
C LEU A 310 -4.70 21.53 -10.69
N ARG A 311 -3.81 22.25 -11.38
CA ARG A 311 -3.75 23.72 -11.33
C ARG A 311 -4.75 24.39 -12.27
N GLN A 312 -5.22 23.69 -13.30
CA GLN A 312 -6.09 24.26 -14.33
C GLN A 312 -7.53 24.39 -13.84
N SER A 313 -8.03 23.37 -13.14
CA SER A 313 -9.38 23.31 -12.62
C SER A 313 -9.38 22.51 -11.32
N ALA A 314 -10.20 22.92 -10.36
CA ALA A 314 -10.41 22.14 -9.14
C ALA A 314 -11.15 20.83 -9.43
N LEU A 315 -12.04 20.82 -10.43
CA LEU A 315 -12.90 19.67 -10.75
C LEU A 315 -12.39 18.81 -11.90
N CYS A 316 -11.17 19.08 -12.40
CA CYS A 316 -10.44 18.33 -13.44
C CYS A 316 -11.33 17.76 -14.56
N ASP A 317 -12.32 18.55 -14.96
CA ASP A 317 -13.37 18.26 -15.92
C ASP A 317 -12.82 18.22 -17.35
N ASN A 318 -11.70 18.92 -17.55
CA ASN A 318 -10.90 18.88 -18.76
C ASN A 318 -9.58 18.16 -18.49
N HIS A 319 -9.06 17.48 -19.51
CA HIS A 319 -7.73 16.90 -19.51
C HIS A 319 -6.76 17.87 -20.20
N SER A 320 -5.51 17.89 -19.74
CA SER A 320 -4.45 18.66 -20.37
C SER A 320 -4.00 17.99 -21.68
N GLN A 321 -3.97 16.66 -21.70
CA GLN A 321 -3.63 15.84 -22.86
C GLN A 321 -4.42 14.53 -22.86
N LEU A 322 -4.70 14.03 -24.07
CA LEU A 322 -5.36 12.75 -24.31
C LEU A 322 -4.43 11.88 -25.16
N PHE A 323 -4.10 10.70 -24.64
CA PHE A 323 -3.36 9.68 -25.38
C PHE A 323 -4.33 8.61 -25.85
N GLU A 324 -4.53 8.54 -27.16
CA GLU A 324 -5.37 7.54 -27.83
C GLU A 324 -4.67 7.09 -29.11
N GLU A 325 -4.65 5.78 -29.34
CA GLU A 325 -4.20 5.26 -30.62
C GLU A 325 -5.31 5.39 -31.66
N HIS A 326 -5.03 6.18 -32.70
CA HIS A 326 -5.97 6.38 -33.80
C HIS A 326 -5.90 5.20 -34.76
N GLU A 327 -6.83 4.27 -34.60
CA GLU A 327 -7.04 3.19 -35.55
C GLU A 327 -7.70 3.67 -36.85
N ALA A 328 -7.38 3.00 -37.96
CA ALA A 328 -7.97 3.31 -39.25
C ALA A 328 -9.51 3.11 -39.21
N PRO A 329 -10.31 4.00 -39.84
CA PRO A 329 -11.76 3.84 -39.89
C PRO A 329 -12.14 2.48 -40.50
N GLY A 330 -12.75 1.60 -39.69
CA GLY A 330 -13.20 0.27 -40.11
C GLY A 330 -12.44 -0.93 -39.53
N SER A 331 -11.36 -0.74 -38.77
CA SER A 331 -10.69 -1.85 -38.04
C SER A 331 -11.32 -2.17 -36.68
N ARG A 332 -12.13 -1.26 -36.14
CA ARG A 332 -12.76 -1.42 -34.82
C ARG A 332 -13.87 -2.47 -34.86
N SER A 333 -13.58 -3.65 -34.32
CA SER A 333 -14.59 -4.66 -33.96
C SER A 333 -14.96 -4.53 -32.48
N PHE A 334 -16.10 -5.11 -32.08
CA PHE A 334 -16.48 -5.23 -30.67
C PHE A 334 -15.37 -5.88 -29.81
N PHE A 335 -14.71 -6.91 -30.35
CA PHE A 335 -13.57 -7.55 -29.69
C PHE A 335 -12.37 -6.61 -29.54
N THR A 336 -12.15 -5.73 -30.51
CA THR A 336 -11.07 -4.73 -30.45
C THR A 336 -11.29 -3.75 -29.30
N GLU A 337 -12.53 -3.35 -29.03
CA GLU A 337 -12.87 -2.48 -27.90
C GLU A 337 -12.62 -3.19 -26.54
N ILE A 338 -12.98 -4.47 -26.43
CA ILE A 338 -12.72 -5.25 -25.21
C ILE A 338 -11.22 -5.34 -24.91
N ILE A 339 -10.41 -5.69 -25.92
CA ILE A 339 -8.96 -5.87 -25.72
C ILE A 339 -8.20 -4.55 -25.63
N ALA A 340 -8.80 -3.43 -26.09
CA ALA A 340 -8.23 -2.09 -25.97
C ALA A 340 -8.33 -1.53 -24.55
N SER A 341 -9.20 -2.09 -23.70
CA SER A 341 -9.30 -1.71 -22.29
C SER A 341 -7.93 -1.77 -21.61
N ILE A 342 -7.49 -0.61 -21.08
CA ILE A 342 -6.22 -0.53 -20.35
C ILE A 342 -6.43 -1.08 -18.95
N SER A 343 -5.62 -2.05 -18.54
CA SER A 343 -5.68 -2.67 -17.22
C SER A 343 -4.80 -1.99 -16.18
N ASP A 344 -3.69 -1.38 -16.59
CA ASP A 344 -2.84 -0.59 -15.70
C ASP A 344 -2.03 0.46 -16.47
N ILE A 345 -1.70 1.55 -15.78
CA ILE A 345 -0.74 2.56 -16.23
C ILE A 345 0.34 2.76 -15.17
N LYS A 346 1.57 3.02 -15.63
CA LYS A 346 2.70 3.35 -14.76
C LYS A 346 3.54 4.48 -15.33
N PHE A 347 3.80 5.51 -14.53
CA PHE A 347 4.83 6.49 -14.86
C PHE A 347 6.22 5.86 -14.79
N GLY A 348 7.06 6.19 -15.77
CA GLY A 348 8.49 5.95 -15.70
C GLY A 348 9.12 6.71 -14.54
N LYS A 349 10.24 6.21 -14.01
CA LYS A 349 10.99 6.89 -12.93
C LYS A 349 11.49 8.28 -13.34
N ASP A 350 11.67 8.49 -14.64
CA ASP A 350 12.04 9.76 -15.25
C ASP A 350 10.87 10.76 -15.30
N GLY A 351 9.64 10.31 -15.06
CA GLY A 351 8.41 11.11 -15.13
C GLY A 351 7.98 11.43 -16.56
N ARG A 352 8.86 11.32 -17.55
CA ARG A 352 8.55 11.69 -18.94
C ARG A 352 7.65 10.67 -19.65
N HIS A 353 7.79 9.39 -19.32
CA HIS A 353 7.10 8.33 -20.03
C HIS A 353 5.97 7.72 -19.20
N ILE A 354 4.93 7.25 -19.88
CA ILE A 354 3.86 6.45 -19.29
C ILE A 354 3.87 5.10 -19.99
N LEU A 355 3.88 4.00 -19.24
CA LEU A 355 3.66 2.67 -19.75
C LEU A 355 2.21 2.27 -19.49
N SER A 356 1.48 1.88 -20.53
CA SER A 356 0.13 1.32 -20.40
C SER A 356 0.11 -0.14 -20.78
N ARG A 357 -0.75 -0.90 -20.12
CA ARG A 357 -1.00 -2.30 -20.42
C ARG A 357 -2.44 -2.49 -20.89
N ASP A 358 -2.62 -3.06 -22.07
CA ASP A 358 -3.91 -3.63 -22.49
C ASP A 358 -3.80 -5.16 -22.52
N TYR A 359 -4.83 -5.87 -23.01
CA TYR A 359 -4.79 -7.33 -22.99
C TYR A 359 -3.62 -7.89 -23.82
N MET A 360 -3.36 -7.34 -25.00
CA MET A 360 -2.41 -7.89 -25.98
C MET A 360 -1.03 -7.24 -25.92
N THR A 361 -0.95 -5.98 -25.50
CA THR A 361 0.22 -5.13 -25.70
C THR A 361 0.62 -4.34 -24.45
N LEU A 362 1.90 -3.97 -24.41
CA LEU A 362 2.43 -2.88 -23.59
C LEU A 362 2.78 -1.72 -24.51
N LYS A 363 2.31 -0.52 -24.18
CA LYS A 363 2.56 0.70 -24.96
C LYS A 363 3.31 1.72 -24.12
N LEU A 364 4.43 2.22 -24.64
CA LEU A 364 5.22 3.29 -24.04
C LEU A 364 4.84 4.61 -24.69
N TRP A 365 4.39 5.57 -23.89
CA TRP A 365 3.98 6.90 -24.29
C TRP A 365 4.98 7.93 -23.77
N ASP A 366 5.21 9.01 -24.53
CA ASP A 366 5.95 10.18 -24.05
C ASP A 366 4.94 11.29 -23.81
N ILE A 367 4.97 11.89 -22.62
CA ILE A 367 4.02 12.95 -22.24
C ILE A 367 4.09 14.16 -23.19
N ASN A 368 5.22 14.37 -23.87
CA ASN A 368 5.37 15.48 -24.81
C ASN A 368 4.92 15.12 -26.25
N MET A 369 4.45 13.89 -26.48
CA MET A 369 4.04 13.37 -27.78
C MET A 369 2.67 12.68 -27.67
N ASP A 370 1.62 13.38 -28.09
CA ASP A 370 0.23 12.89 -28.07
C ASP A 370 -0.18 12.13 -29.35
N SER A 371 0.64 12.14 -30.40
CA SER A 371 0.32 11.53 -31.69
C SER A 371 0.20 10.00 -31.66
N GLY A 372 0.73 9.34 -30.63
CA GLY A 372 0.73 7.88 -30.52
C GLY A 372 1.84 7.35 -29.59
N PRO A 373 1.89 6.03 -29.34
CA PRO A 373 2.92 5.43 -28.50
C PRO A 373 4.29 5.50 -29.19
N VAL A 374 5.33 5.75 -28.41
CA VAL A 374 6.74 5.71 -28.83
C VAL A 374 7.17 4.29 -29.17
N ALA A 375 6.67 3.30 -28.42
CA ALA A 375 6.94 1.89 -28.66
C ALA A 375 5.76 1.02 -28.23
N THR A 376 5.53 -0.06 -28.98
CA THR A 376 4.50 -1.06 -28.67
C THR A 376 5.14 -2.45 -28.63
N PHE A 377 4.94 -3.16 -27.52
CA PHE A 377 5.46 -4.50 -27.29
C PHE A 377 4.31 -5.50 -27.26
N GLN A 378 4.38 -6.51 -28.13
CA GLN A 378 3.39 -7.59 -28.18
C GLN A 378 3.67 -8.61 -27.07
N VAL A 379 2.67 -8.88 -26.22
CA VAL A 379 2.84 -9.79 -25.08
C VAL A 379 2.26 -11.16 -25.37
N HIS A 380 1.06 -11.21 -25.95
CA HIS A 380 0.32 -12.46 -26.16
C HIS A 380 0.04 -12.72 -27.65
N GLU A 381 1.06 -12.53 -28.50
CA GLU A 381 0.90 -12.71 -29.95
C GLU A 381 0.37 -14.11 -30.33
N TYR A 382 0.70 -15.13 -29.54
CA TYR A 382 0.21 -16.51 -29.70
C TYR A 382 -1.31 -16.66 -29.49
N LEU A 383 -1.97 -15.71 -28.81
CA LEU A 383 -3.42 -15.69 -28.64
C LEU A 383 -4.14 -14.99 -29.80
N ARG A 384 -3.43 -14.20 -30.61
CA ARG A 384 -4.02 -13.39 -31.68
C ARG A 384 -4.92 -14.22 -32.62
N PRO A 385 -4.54 -15.42 -33.09
CA PRO A 385 -5.42 -16.23 -33.93
C PRO A 385 -6.73 -16.62 -33.25
N ARG A 386 -6.75 -16.78 -31.92
CA ARG A 386 -7.95 -17.17 -31.17
C ARG A 386 -8.88 -15.99 -30.88
N VAL A 387 -8.31 -14.79 -30.78
CA VAL A 387 -9.05 -13.55 -30.51
C VAL A 387 -9.67 -12.98 -31.79
N THR A 388 -9.13 -13.28 -32.98
CA THR A 388 -9.68 -12.82 -34.27
C THR A 388 -10.77 -13.72 -34.85
N ILE A 389 -11.02 -14.91 -34.28
CA ILE A 389 -11.99 -15.90 -34.80
C ILE A 389 -13.40 -15.73 -34.20
N ILE A 390 -13.56 -14.88 -33.20
CA ILE A 390 -14.87 -14.51 -32.62
C ILE A 390 -15.25 -13.13 -33.16
#